data_AF-A0A3M1XPU6-F1
#
_entry.id   AF-A0A3M1XPU6-F1
#
_cell.length_a   1.000
_cell.length_b   1.000
_cell.length_c   1.000
_cell.angle_alpha   90.00
_cell.angle_beta   90.00
_cell.angle_gamma   90.00
#
_symmetry.space_group_name_H-M   'P 1'
#
loop_
_entity.id
_entity.type
_entity.pdbx_description
1 polymer ?
#
loop_
_entity_poly.entity_id
_entity_poly.type
_entity_poly.pdbx_seq_one_letter_code
_entity_poly.pdbx_strand_id
1 'polypeptide(L)'
;MAKDGKEALGSMGADTPLAILSQKNQHLSHYFKQLFAQVSNPPIDPIRERAVMSLHTWVGGAKNVLKETPEQCTSIALARPVLTDGELARIRHLQHADYRPCTLDMVYTAEQGLEAGLEALCDEAVSRAEAGYNVFILSDKAASRDQLPIPALLATGAVHHHLIRTDWRSRVALIVETGDAREVHHLATIIGYGAVAVNPYLAFASLKALCHSEPALSGLSPAKAEKNYLKALEKGLLKVMSKMGISTIQSYHGAQIYEILGLSDEVVSRCFTGTISRIGGMGFAGIDREVRERHQSAWESNPSGTGLLPVGGVYQWRRKGEAHLLNPKTIHLLQKSTRLGRYDLYREYAQAIDEQMAQPITLR
;
A
#
# COMPACT_ATOMS: atom_id res chain seq x y z
N MET A 1 -13.51 7.05 6.85
CA MET A 1 -12.44 8.05 6.62
C MET A 1 -12.98 9.40 6.19
N ALA A 2 -13.65 9.51 5.03
CA ALA A 2 -14.16 10.81 4.53
C ALA A 2 -15.18 11.50 5.45
N LYS A 3 -16.11 10.75 6.06
CA LYS A 3 -17.12 11.30 6.97
C LYS A 3 -16.51 11.83 8.28
N ASP A 4 -15.82 10.96 9.01
CA ASP A 4 -15.39 11.24 10.40
C ASP A 4 -13.94 11.72 10.55
N GLY A 5 -13.15 11.68 9.47
CA GLY A 5 -11.71 11.97 9.52
C GLY A 5 -10.91 10.99 10.39
N LYS A 6 -11.38 9.74 10.46
CA LYS A 6 -10.79 8.62 11.20
C LYS A 6 -10.78 7.35 10.34
N GLU A 7 -9.81 6.47 10.62
CA GLU A 7 -9.77 5.11 10.10
C GLU A 7 -11.02 4.32 10.53
N ALA A 8 -11.39 3.30 9.76
CA ALA A 8 -12.49 2.41 10.15
C ALA A 8 -12.11 1.62 11.42
N LEU A 9 -13.08 1.47 12.32
CA LEU A 9 -12.95 0.58 13.48
C LEU A 9 -13.75 -0.69 13.19
N GLY A 10 -13.12 -1.84 13.43
CA GLY A 10 -13.72 -3.16 13.34
C GLY A 10 -13.58 -3.92 14.65
N SER A 11 -14.11 -5.13 14.69
CA SER A 11 -13.98 -6.05 15.83
C SER A 11 -13.84 -7.49 15.32
N MET A 12 -13.56 -8.43 16.23
CA MET A 12 -13.16 -9.82 15.95
C MET A 12 -11.76 -9.94 15.34
N GLY A 13 -11.23 -11.17 15.33
CA GLY A 13 -9.93 -11.48 14.73
C GLY A 13 -10.02 -11.58 13.20
N ALA A 14 -8.86 -11.47 12.54
CA ALA A 14 -8.74 -11.75 11.12
C ALA A 14 -8.77 -13.28 10.90
N ASP A 15 -9.84 -13.75 10.28
CA ASP A 15 -10.10 -15.17 9.99
C ASP A 15 -10.12 -15.48 8.49
N THR A 16 -9.69 -14.52 7.67
CA THR A 16 -9.43 -14.69 6.24
C THR A 16 -8.06 -15.36 5.98
N PRO A 17 -7.85 -15.96 4.80
CA PRO A 17 -6.57 -16.54 4.44
C PRO A 17 -5.43 -15.53 4.48
N LEU A 18 -4.22 -16.03 4.73
CA LEU A 18 -3.01 -15.26 4.38
C LEU A 18 -3.02 -14.93 2.89
N ALA A 19 -2.40 -13.80 2.51
CA ALA A 19 -2.50 -13.29 1.14
C ALA A 19 -2.07 -14.33 0.09
N ILE A 20 -0.97 -15.04 0.35
CA ILE A 20 -0.44 -16.12 -0.50
C ILE A 20 -1.34 -17.36 -0.60
N LEU A 21 -2.25 -17.55 0.36
CA LEU A 21 -3.19 -18.68 0.39
C LEU A 21 -4.57 -18.31 -0.15
N SER A 22 -4.84 -17.02 -0.35
CA SER A 22 -6.11 -16.56 -0.90
C SER A 22 -6.25 -17.01 -2.35
N GLN A 23 -7.49 -17.37 -2.70
CA GLN A 23 -7.87 -17.67 -4.09
C GLN A 23 -8.28 -16.40 -4.85
N LYS A 24 -8.15 -15.22 -4.23
CA LYS A 24 -8.51 -13.93 -4.80
C LYS A 24 -7.29 -13.03 -4.87
N ASN A 25 -7.23 -12.19 -5.90
CA ASN A 25 -6.14 -11.24 -6.09
C ASN A 25 -6.06 -10.27 -4.91
N GLN A 26 -4.94 -10.34 -4.19
CA GLN A 26 -4.69 -9.51 -3.01
C GLN A 26 -3.88 -8.28 -3.39
N HIS A 27 -4.10 -7.18 -2.67
CA HIS A 27 -3.22 -6.03 -2.80
C HIS A 27 -1.83 -6.38 -2.26
N LEU A 28 -0.77 -5.96 -2.96
CA LEU A 28 0.61 -6.38 -2.63
C LEU A 28 1.01 -6.02 -1.18
N SER A 29 0.48 -4.92 -0.63
CA SER A 29 0.73 -4.58 0.78
C SER A 29 0.25 -5.65 1.77
N HIS A 30 -0.72 -6.50 1.43
CA HIS A 30 -1.22 -7.55 2.33
C HIS A 30 -0.17 -8.62 2.69
N TYR A 31 0.87 -8.75 1.86
CA TYR A 31 2.03 -9.61 2.11
C TYR A 31 2.98 -9.02 3.16
N PHE A 32 2.84 -7.74 3.51
CA PHE A 32 3.72 -7.02 4.44
C PHE A 32 3.04 -6.86 5.80
N LYS A 33 3.58 -7.49 6.84
CA LYS A 33 3.07 -7.37 8.21
C LYS A 33 3.85 -6.30 8.95
N GLN A 34 3.16 -5.33 9.52
CA GLN A 34 3.77 -4.25 10.30
C GLN A 34 4.47 -4.84 11.52
N LEU A 35 5.76 -4.58 11.68
CA LEU A 35 6.48 -4.88 12.92
C LEU A 35 6.05 -3.89 14.00
N PHE A 36 6.10 -4.32 15.25
CA PHE A 36 5.80 -3.48 16.41
C PHE A 36 6.72 -3.83 17.57
N ALA A 37 7.02 -2.83 18.38
CA ALA A 37 7.86 -3.01 19.56
C ALA A 37 7.05 -3.66 20.69
N GLN A 38 7.69 -4.53 21.46
CA GLN A 38 7.06 -5.26 22.57
C GLN A 38 7.78 -5.02 23.89
N VAL A 39 9.09 -5.30 23.94
CA VAL A 39 9.89 -5.23 25.17
C VAL A 39 11.11 -4.32 25.01
N SER A 40 11.80 -4.39 23.87
CA SER A 40 13.07 -3.70 23.61
C SER A 40 12.97 -2.17 23.70
N ASN A 41 11.86 -1.62 23.24
CA ASN A 41 11.59 -0.18 23.21
C ASN A 41 10.08 0.05 23.34
N PRO A 42 9.64 1.10 24.04
CA PRO A 42 8.21 1.37 24.21
C PRO A 42 7.61 1.99 22.93
N PRO A 43 6.37 1.62 22.56
CA PRO A 43 5.60 2.38 21.59
C PRO A 43 5.20 3.75 22.14
N ILE A 44 4.91 4.69 21.23
CA ILE A 44 4.46 6.05 21.57
C ILE A 44 2.93 6.12 21.48
N ASP A 45 2.28 6.96 22.30
CA ASP A 45 0.86 7.27 22.15
C ASP A 45 0.66 8.36 21.07
N PRO A 46 0.15 8.03 19.87
CA PRO A 46 0.05 8.97 18.76
C PRO A 46 -1.05 10.03 18.95
N ILE A 47 -1.86 9.92 20.01
CA ILE A 47 -2.95 10.84 20.35
C ILE A 47 -2.51 11.76 21.48
N ARG A 48 -2.06 11.20 22.60
CA ARG A 48 -1.68 11.98 23.80
C ARG A 48 -0.31 12.63 23.64
N GLU A 49 0.62 11.96 23.00
CA GLU A 49 1.99 12.43 22.79
C GLU A 49 2.19 12.96 21.35
N ARG A 50 1.11 13.41 20.71
CA ARG A 50 1.15 13.92 19.33
C ARG A 50 2.18 15.02 19.11
N ALA A 51 2.47 15.83 20.13
CA ALA A 51 3.40 16.95 20.07
C ALA A 51 4.84 16.53 19.75
N VAL A 52 5.26 15.32 20.13
CA VAL A 52 6.62 14.82 19.85
C VAL A 52 6.74 14.17 18.47
N MET A 53 5.63 13.99 17.76
CA MET A 53 5.61 13.33 16.46
C MET A 53 5.56 14.32 15.29
N SER A 54 6.13 13.95 14.14
CA SER A 54 6.10 14.79 12.93
C SER A 54 5.95 13.98 11.65
N LEU A 55 5.06 14.48 10.78
CA LEU A 55 4.89 14.03 9.40
C LEU A 55 5.57 14.96 8.39
N HIS A 56 6.33 15.96 8.85
CA HIS A 56 7.04 16.86 7.96
C HIS A 56 8.15 16.11 7.23
N THR A 57 8.16 16.25 5.92
CA THR A 57 9.15 15.63 5.03
C THR A 57 9.66 16.67 4.05
N TRP A 58 10.78 16.37 3.40
CA TRP A 58 11.47 17.28 2.51
C TRP A 58 11.72 16.59 1.19
N VAL A 59 11.40 17.27 0.09
CA VAL A 59 11.72 16.82 -1.26
C VAL A 59 12.98 17.54 -1.71
N GLY A 60 14.03 16.76 -1.95
CA GLY A 60 15.30 17.20 -2.49
C GLY A 60 16.42 16.23 -2.17
N GLY A 61 17.49 16.29 -2.96
CA GLY A 61 18.67 15.45 -2.74
C GLY A 61 19.38 15.82 -1.44
N ALA A 62 19.77 14.81 -0.67
CA ALA A 62 20.63 14.97 0.47
C ALA A 62 21.98 15.58 0.02
N LYS A 63 22.33 16.70 0.63
CA LYS A 63 23.63 17.35 0.42
C LYS A 63 24.66 16.78 1.39
N ASN A 64 25.91 17.19 1.22
CA ASN A 64 27.01 16.69 2.05
C ASN A 64 26.79 17.01 3.54
N VAL A 65 26.63 15.98 4.36
CA VAL A 65 26.39 16.10 5.81
C VAL A 65 27.60 16.62 6.60
N LEU A 66 28.80 16.61 6.01
CA LEU A 66 30.05 17.03 6.65
C LEU A 66 30.38 18.51 6.45
N LYS A 67 29.58 19.23 5.65
CA LYS A 67 29.77 20.64 5.38
C LYS A 67 28.56 21.41 5.88
N GLU A 68 28.76 22.61 6.39
CA GLU A 68 27.69 23.54 6.75
C GLU A 68 27.61 24.61 5.67
N THR A 69 26.62 24.51 4.78
CA THR A 69 26.48 25.47 3.68
C THR A 69 25.03 25.90 3.48
N PRO A 70 24.76 27.17 3.08
CA PRO A 70 23.39 27.66 2.90
C PRO A 70 22.57 26.84 1.89
N GLU A 71 23.24 26.22 0.92
CA GLU A 71 22.59 25.40 -0.09
C GLU A 71 21.87 24.19 0.54
N GLN A 72 22.27 23.73 1.73
CA GLN A 72 21.59 22.64 2.44
C GLN A 72 20.16 23.00 2.87
N CYS A 73 19.87 24.30 3.02
CA CYS A 73 18.53 24.78 3.35
C CYS A 73 17.60 24.81 2.13
N THR A 74 18.12 24.68 0.91
CA THR A 74 17.32 24.70 -0.32
C THR A 74 16.60 23.37 -0.49
N SER A 75 15.38 23.26 0.05
CA SER A 75 14.53 22.06 0.01
C SER A 75 13.05 22.39 -0.10
N ILE A 76 12.27 21.50 -0.71
CA ILE A 76 10.81 21.66 -0.78
C ILE A 76 10.22 21.05 0.49
N ALA A 77 9.74 21.90 1.40
CA ALA A 77 9.08 21.47 2.61
C ALA A 77 7.68 20.93 2.32
N LEU A 78 7.39 19.71 2.80
CA LEU A 78 6.06 19.12 2.78
C LEU A 78 5.58 18.95 4.22
N ALA A 79 4.39 19.47 4.53
CA ALA A 79 3.80 19.33 5.87
C ALA A 79 3.40 17.88 6.21
N ARG A 80 3.21 17.06 5.18
CA ARG A 80 2.79 15.66 5.28
C ARG A 80 3.28 14.87 4.06
N PRO A 81 3.42 13.54 4.15
CA PRO A 81 3.81 12.71 3.02
C PRO A 81 2.64 12.35 2.09
N VAL A 82 1.44 12.90 2.30
CA VAL A 82 0.27 12.64 1.44
C VAL A 82 -0.10 13.90 0.69
N LEU A 83 0.05 13.88 -0.63
CA LEU A 83 -0.16 15.03 -1.51
C LEU A 83 -1.56 14.99 -2.13
N THR A 84 -2.21 16.15 -2.18
CA THR A 84 -3.38 16.35 -3.05
C THR A 84 -2.96 16.44 -4.51
N ASP A 85 -3.92 16.27 -5.43
CA ASP A 85 -3.66 16.39 -6.87
C ASP A 85 -3.09 17.79 -7.22
N GLY A 86 -3.58 18.83 -6.54
CA GLY A 86 -3.10 20.20 -6.72
C GLY A 86 -1.69 20.42 -6.17
N GLU A 87 -1.35 19.81 -5.03
CA GLU A 87 0.00 19.86 -4.46
C GLU A 87 1.01 19.14 -5.36
N LEU A 88 0.66 17.95 -5.87
CA LEU A 88 1.51 17.22 -6.81
C LEU A 88 1.69 17.99 -8.13
N ALA A 89 0.62 18.60 -8.67
CA ALA A 89 0.71 19.41 -9.88
C ALA A 89 1.67 20.60 -9.72
N ARG A 90 1.69 21.24 -8.55
CA ARG A 90 2.65 22.32 -8.24
C ARG A 90 4.09 21.81 -8.24
N ILE A 91 4.35 20.62 -7.70
CA ILE A 91 5.67 20.00 -7.72
C ILE A 91 6.06 19.65 -9.16
N ARG A 92 5.15 19.03 -9.93
CA ARG A 92 5.39 18.63 -11.32
C ARG A 92 5.76 19.81 -12.24
N HIS A 93 5.13 20.96 -12.04
CA HIS A 93 5.36 22.16 -12.82
C HIS A 93 6.31 23.17 -12.14
N LEU A 94 7.04 22.74 -11.11
CA LEU A 94 7.96 23.61 -10.40
C LEU A 94 9.07 24.09 -11.33
N GLN A 95 9.20 25.41 -11.46
CA GLN A 95 10.30 26.05 -12.18
C GLN A 95 11.29 26.61 -11.15
N HIS A 96 12.32 25.83 -10.84
CA HIS A 96 13.38 26.24 -9.92
C HIS A 96 14.73 25.71 -10.43
N ALA A 97 15.80 26.49 -10.27
CA ALA A 97 17.12 26.13 -10.80
C ALA A 97 17.62 24.77 -10.25
N ASP A 98 17.43 24.54 -8.96
CA ASP A 98 17.88 23.33 -8.28
C ASP A 98 16.92 22.14 -8.36
N TYR A 99 15.68 22.31 -8.83
CA TYR A 99 14.67 21.25 -8.83
C TYR A 99 14.16 20.97 -10.24
N ARG A 100 14.40 19.74 -10.69
CA ARG A 100 14.02 19.25 -12.02
C ARG A 100 13.15 18.01 -11.85
N PRO A 101 11.82 18.19 -11.75
CA PRO A 101 10.87 17.10 -11.70
C PRO A 101 10.78 16.36 -13.05
N CYS A 102 10.65 15.04 -12.99
CA CYS A 102 10.21 14.22 -14.12
C CYS A 102 9.18 13.18 -13.67
N THR A 103 8.28 12.84 -14.58
CA THR A 103 7.36 11.71 -14.39
C THR A 103 7.97 10.48 -15.04
N LEU A 104 7.96 9.36 -14.31
CA LEU A 104 8.33 8.04 -14.81
C LEU A 104 7.07 7.18 -14.77
N ASP A 105 6.65 6.67 -15.93
CA ASP A 105 5.42 5.89 -16.01
C ASP A 105 5.70 4.46 -15.52
N MET A 106 5.04 4.06 -14.44
CA MET A 106 5.17 2.70 -13.87
C MET A 106 4.15 1.76 -14.51
N VAL A 107 4.24 1.62 -15.83
CA VAL A 107 3.42 0.71 -16.65
C VAL A 107 4.28 -0.20 -17.51
N TYR A 108 3.72 -1.31 -17.96
CA TYR A 108 4.39 -2.27 -18.84
C TYR A 108 3.38 -2.93 -19.78
N THR A 109 3.86 -3.53 -20.87
CA THR A 109 2.98 -4.28 -21.78
C THR A 109 2.89 -5.76 -21.41
N ALA A 110 1.79 -6.39 -21.83
CA ALA A 110 1.57 -7.82 -21.63
C ALA A 110 2.67 -8.68 -22.29
N GLU A 111 3.25 -8.23 -23.39
CA GLU A 111 4.32 -8.92 -24.10
C GLU A 111 5.67 -8.77 -23.39
N GLN A 112 5.91 -7.59 -22.79
CA GLN A 112 7.13 -7.31 -22.03
C GLN A 112 7.17 -8.11 -20.72
N GLY A 113 6.03 -8.20 -20.03
CA GLY A 113 5.94 -8.82 -18.70
C GLY A 113 6.47 -7.90 -17.59
N LEU A 114 6.01 -8.18 -16.36
CA LEU A 114 6.22 -7.31 -15.20
C LEU A 114 7.71 -7.09 -14.88
N GLU A 115 8.50 -8.16 -14.94
CA GLU A 115 9.90 -8.11 -14.53
C GLU A 115 10.74 -7.23 -15.47
N ALA A 116 10.61 -7.41 -16.78
CA ALA A 116 11.28 -6.56 -17.76
C ALA A 116 10.72 -5.12 -17.76
N GLY A 117 9.44 -4.95 -17.42
CA GLY A 117 8.82 -3.64 -17.16
C GLY A 117 9.49 -2.90 -16.00
N LEU A 118 9.73 -3.60 -14.89
CA LEU A 118 10.44 -3.06 -13.73
C LEU A 118 11.90 -2.73 -14.05
N GLU A 119 12.57 -3.55 -14.86
CA GLU A 119 13.94 -3.29 -15.30
C GLU A 119 14.02 -2.00 -16.12
N ALA A 120 13.17 -1.87 -17.13
CA ALA A 120 13.10 -0.67 -17.96
C ALA A 120 12.81 0.59 -17.12
N LEU A 121 11.92 0.51 -16.13
CA LEU A 121 11.65 1.61 -15.20
C LEU A 121 12.87 1.98 -14.35
N CYS A 122 13.63 0.99 -13.88
CA CYS A 122 14.85 1.22 -13.11
C CYS A 122 15.95 1.88 -13.97
N ASP A 123 16.14 1.39 -15.20
CA ASP A 123 17.12 1.94 -16.14
C ASP A 123 16.76 3.36 -16.55
N GLU A 124 15.46 3.63 -16.81
CA GLU A 124 15.00 4.99 -17.09
C GLU A 124 15.26 5.91 -15.89
N ALA A 125 14.99 5.45 -14.66
CA ALA A 125 15.24 6.24 -13.45
C ALA A 125 16.72 6.65 -13.33
N VAL A 126 17.66 5.74 -13.64
CA VAL A 126 19.10 6.05 -13.65
C VAL A 126 19.43 7.05 -14.76
N SER A 127 18.94 6.82 -15.98
CA SER A 127 19.17 7.74 -17.11
C SER A 127 18.65 9.15 -16.83
N ARG A 128 17.48 9.30 -16.18
CA ARG A 128 16.97 10.61 -15.74
C ARG A 128 17.84 11.22 -14.64
N ALA A 129 18.35 10.42 -13.71
CA ALA A 129 19.25 10.91 -12.67
C ALA A 129 20.54 11.49 -13.29
N GLU A 130 21.11 10.78 -14.26
CA GLU A 130 22.30 11.22 -15.02
C GLU A 130 22.04 12.49 -15.83
N ALA A 131 20.84 12.63 -16.40
CA ALA A 131 20.40 13.85 -17.08
C ALA A 131 20.14 15.05 -16.13
N GLY A 132 20.32 14.85 -14.81
CA GLY A 132 20.23 15.88 -13.78
C GLY A 132 18.81 16.13 -13.26
N TYR A 133 17.87 15.21 -13.47
CA TYR A 133 16.58 15.23 -12.80
C TYR A 133 16.72 14.71 -11.36
N ASN A 134 16.05 15.35 -10.41
CA ASN A 134 16.22 15.05 -8.98
C ASN A 134 14.91 14.89 -8.19
N VAL A 135 13.75 15.03 -8.86
CA VAL A 135 12.45 14.73 -8.28
C VAL A 135 11.72 13.79 -9.23
N PHE A 136 11.62 12.52 -8.87
CA PHE A 136 10.94 11.52 -9.70
C PHE A 136 9.52 11.32 -9.20
N ILE A 137 8.58 11.39 -10.13
CA ILE A 137 7.17 11.10 -9.89
C ILE A 137 6.87 9.77 -10.58
N LEU A 138 6.84 8.67 -9.83
CA LEU A 138 6.41 7.36 -10.34
C LEU A 138 4.89 7.37 -10.50
N SER A 139 4.37 7.19 -11.72
CA SER A 139 2.94 7.34 -12.01
C SER A 139 2.33 6.14 -12.72
N ASP A 140 1.20 5.62 -12.22
CA ASP A 140 0.42 4.57 -12.90
C ASP A 140 -0.72 5.16 -13.76
N LYS A 141 -0.78 6.49 -13.94
CA LYS A 141 -1.83 7.15 -14.74
C LYS A 141 -1.82 6.79 -16.22
N ALA A 142 -0.68 6.34 -16.75
CA ALA A 142 -0.55 5.89 -18.13
C ALA A 142 -1.20 4.52 -18.37
N ALA A 143 -1.76 3.87 -17.33
CA ALA A 143 -2.46 2.59 -17.47
C ALA A 143 -3.60 2.71 -18.49
N SER A 144 -3.61 1.78 -19.44
CA SER A 144 -4.55 1.76 -20.55
C SER A 144 -4.90 0.32 -20.90
N ARG A 145 -5.64 0.09 -21.98
CA ARG A 145 -5.98 -1.27 -22.43
C ARG A 145 -4.75 -2.11 -22.77
N ASP A 146 -3.67 -1.48 -23.21
CA ASP A 146 -2.44 -2.17 -23.62
C ASP A 146 -1.28 -1.98 -22.62
N GLN A 147 -1.46 -1.09 -21.64
CA GLN A 147 -0.47 -0.75 -20.61
C GLN A 147 -0.97 -1.16 -19.22
N LEU A 148 -0.33 -2.16 -18.64
CA LEU A 148 -0.66 -2.70 -17.32
C LEU A 148 0.08 -1.88 -16.24
N PRO A 149 -0.60 -1.47 -15.17
CA PRO A 149 0.05 -0.75 -14.07
C PRO A 149 0.92 -1.69 -13.23
N ILE A 150 2.17 -1.30 -13.00
CA ILE A 150 3.03 -1.95 -12.02
C ILE A 150 2.49 -1.59 -10.62
N PRO A 151 2.32 -2.56 -9.69
CA PRO A 151 1.92 -2.26 -8.32
C PRO A 151 2.84 -1.20 -7.68
N ALA A 152 2.27 -0.13 -7.16
CA ALA A 152 3.04 1.05 -6.75
C ALA A 152 4.09 0.74 -5.68
N LEU A 153 3.78 -0.17 -4.76
CA LEU A 153 4.75 -0.65 -3.75
C LEU A 153 5.95 -1.37 -4.40
N LEU A 154 5.71 -2.18 -5.42
CA LEU A 154 6.75 -2.92 -6.14
C LEU A 154 7.64 -1.97 -6.94
N ALA A 155 7.03 -1.05 -7.70
CA ALA A 155 7.75 -0.03 -8.45
C ALA A 155 8.62 0.84 -7.53
N THR A 156 8.05 1.29 -6.41
CA THR A 156 8.77 2.12 -5.41
C THR A 156 9.97 1.38 -4.84
N GLY A 157 9.78 0.14 -4.38
CA GLY A 157 10.86 -0.67 -3.83
C GLY A 157 11.96 -0.96 -4.85
N ALA A 158 11.59 -1.38 -6.07
CA ALA A 158 12.52 -1.66 -7.16
C ALA A 158 13.40 -0.44 -7.48
N VAL A 159 12.78 0.71 -7.75
CA VAL A 159 13.49 1.95 -8.09
C VAL A 159 14.30 2.44 -6.89
N HIS A 160 13.76 2.39 -5.66
CA HIS A 160 14.48 2.81 -4.46
C HIS A 160 15.79 2.04 -4.27
N HIS A 161 15.72 0.72 -4.30
CA HIS A 161 16.89 -0.14 -4.09
C HIS A 161 17.84 -0.11 -5.29
N HIS A 162 17.33 0.01 -6.50
CA HIS A 162 18.17 0.14 -7.69
C HIS A 162 18.97 1.45 -7.66
N LEU A 163 18.33 2.59 -7.33
CA LEU A 163 19.03 3.87 -7.15
C LEU A 163 20.02 3.85 -5.98
N ILE A 164 19.84 3.01 -4.96
CA ILE A 164 20.85 2.80 -3.91
C ILE A 164 22.06 2.08 -4.50
N ARG A 165 21.85 0.99 -5.25
CA ARG A 165 22.93 0.20 -5.87
C ARG A 165 23.74 0.99 -6.90
N THR A 166 23.15 2.01 -7.49
CA THR A 166 23.80 2.90 -8.47
C THR A 166 24.21 4.25 -7.88
N ASP A 167 24.20 4.42 -6.56
CA ASP A 167 24.62 5.62 -5.81
C ASP A 167 23.82 6.92 -6.11
N TRP A 168 22.69 6.82 -6.81
CA TRP A 168 21.84 7.96 -7.16
C TRP A 168 20.78 8.30 -6.10
N ARG A 169 20.44 7.37 -5.20
CA ARG A 169 19.29 7.54 -4.28
C ARG A 169 19.42 8.76 -3.37
N SER A 170 20.62 9.14 -2.96
CA SER A 170 20.85 10.33 -2.12
C SER A 170 20.53 11.63 -2.86
N ARG A 171 20.63 11.65 -4.20
CA ARG A 171 20.46 12.85 -5.03
C ARG A 171 19.04 13.05 -5.53
N VAL A 172 18.21 12.02 -5.42
CA VAL A 172 16.87 11.97 -6.02
C VAL A 172 15.81 11.76 -4.94
N ALA A 173 14.71 12.51 -5.03
CA ALA A 173 13.50 12.26 -4.26
C ALA A 173 12.49 11.44 -5.07
N LEU A 174 11.85 10.46 -4.43
CA LEU A 174 10.81 9.63 -5.05
C LEU A 174 9.43 10.05 -4.52
N ILE A 175 8.53 10.42 -5.43
CA ILE A 175 7.12 10.69 -5.17
C ILE A 175 6.30 9.68 -5.97
N VAL A 176 5.23 9.16 -5.38
CA VAL A 176 4.40 8.13 -6.02
C VAL A 176 3.00 8.67 -6.28
N GLU A 177 2.60 8.74 -7.54
CA GLU A 177 1.24 9.03 -7.99
C GLU A 177 0.56 7.72 -8.35
N THR A 178 -0.41 7.27 -7.54
CA THR A 178 -0.97 5.92 -7.72
C THR A 178 -2.48 5.84 -7.53
N GLY A 179 -3.11 4.94 -8.31
CA GLY A 179 -4.49 4.51 -8.11
C GLY A 179 -4.66 3.32 -7.16
N ASP A 180 -3.59 2.61 -6.80
CA ASP A 180 -3.60 1.38 -5.99
C ASP A 180 -3.71 1.69 -4.48
N ALA A 181 -3.18 2.84 -4.04
CA ALA A 181 -3.17 3.24 -2.63
C ALA A 181 -4.50 3.89 -2.21
N ARG A 182 -5.12 3.33 -1.15
CA ARG A 182 -6.36 3.87 -0.57
C ARG A 182 -6.44 3.77 0.96
N GLU A 183 -5.73 2.81 1.56
CA GLU A 183 -5.69 2.60 2.99
C GLU A 183 -4.40 3.13 3.62
N VAL A 184 -4.42 3.34 4.94
CA VAL A 184 -3.26 3.78 5.72
C VAL A 184 -2.06 2.85 5.49
N HIS A 185 -2.30 1.53 5.47
CA HIS A 185 -1.25 0.55 5.31
C HIS A 185 -0.60 0.56 3.91
N HIS A 186 -1.35 0.89 2.87
CA HIS A 186 -0.81 1.01 1.51
C HIS A 186 0.19 2.18 1.46
N LEU A 187 -0.18 3.32 2.05
CA LEU A 187 0.72 4.48 2.12
C LEU A 187 1.93 4.19 3.01
N ALA A 188 1.71 3.59 4.18
CA ALA A 188 2.78 3.29 5.10
C ALA A 188 3.82 2.34 4.47
N THR A 189 3.39 1.38 3.65
CA THR A 189 4.32 0.45 2.97
C THR A 189 5.10 1.20 1.89
N ILE A 190 4.43 1.94 1.00
CA ILE A 190 5.08 2.74 -0.05
C ILE A 190 6.13 3.70 0.55
N ILE A 191 5.80 4.40 1.64
CA ILE A 191 6.75 5.29 2.34
C ILE A 191 7.89 4.51 3.01
N GLY A 192 7.56 3.40 3.68
CA GLY A 192 8.55 2.54 4.34
C GLY A 192 9.57 1.91 3.39
N TYR A 193 9.25 1.83 2.10
CA TYR A 193 10.11 1.33 1.03
C TYR A 193 10.69 2.42 0.11
N GLY A 194 10.66 3.68 0.54
CA GLY A 194 11.52 4.72 -0.04
C GLY A 194 10.81 5.87 -0.76
N ALA A 195 9.47 5.90 -0.80
CA ALA A 195 8.75 7.09 -1.24
C ALA A 195 8.79 8.21 -0.19
N VAL A 196 9.12 9.42 -0.62
CA VAL A 196 9.09 10.64 0.23
C VAL A 196 7.65 11.11 0.43
N ALA A 197 6.83 11.01 -0.62
CA ALA A 197 5.44 11.38 -0.59
C ALA A 197 4.60 10.54 -1.58
N VAL A 198 3.30 10.46 -1.34
CA VAL A 198 2.35 9.68 -2.14
C VAL A 198 1.11 10.51 -2.44
N ASN A 199 0.65 10.50 -3.70
CA ASN A 199 -0.61 11.06 -4.16
C ASN A 199 -1.55 9.92 -4.57
N PRO A 200 -2.52 9.54 -3.72
CA PRO A 200 -3.52 8.53 -4.05
C PRO A 200 -4.66 9.12 -4.92
N TYR A 201 -4.35 9.49 -6.17
CA TYR A 201 -5.27 10.26 -7.03
C TYR A 201 -6.62 9.55 -7.26
N LEU A 202 -6.63 8.23 -7.43
CA LEU A 202 -7.86 7.49 -7.69
C LEU A 202 -8.76 7.42 -6.46
N ALA A 203 -8.17 7.40 -5.26
CA ALA A 203 -8.92 7.51 -4.02
C ALA A 203 -9.59 8.88 -3.92
N PHE A 204 -8.89 9.97 -4.26
CA PHE A 204 -9.50 11.32 -4.31
C PHE A 204 -10.60 11.43 -5.37
N ALA A 205 -10.39 10.86 -6.57
CA ALA A 205 -11.41 10.81 -7.61
C ALA A 205 -12.66 10.03 -7.17
N SER A 206 -12.44 8.88 -6.52
CA SER A 206 -13.50 8.04 -5.96
C SER A 206 -14.27 8.78 -4.86
N LEU A 207 -13.59 9.50 -3.97
CA LEU A 207 -14.24 10.32 -2.95
C LEU A 207 -15.14 11.40 -3.56
N LYS A 208 -14.68 12.08 -4.62
CA LYS A 208 -15.49 13.07 -5.35
C LYS A 208 -16.75 12.42 -5.92
N ALA A 209 -16.65 11.25 -6.53
CA ALA A 209 -17.81 10.52 -7.05
C ALA A 209 -18.77 10.09 -5.93
N LEU A 210 -18.25 9.50 -4.85
CA LEU A 210 -19.05 9.02 -3.71
C LEU A 210 -19.78 10.15 -2.99
N CYS A 211 -19.23 11.37 -2.94
CA CYS A 211 -19.94 12.53 -2.40
C CYS A 211 -21.23 12.87 -3.16
N HIS A 212 -21.32 12.52 -4.45
CA HIS A 212 -22.52 12.76 -5.25
C HIS A 212 -23.48 11.57 -5.26
N SER A 213 -22.96 10.34 -5.17
CA SER A 213 -23.76 9.12 -5.30
C SER A 213 -24.20 8.48 -3.99
N GLU A 214 -23.43 8.63 -2.90
CA GLU A 214 -23.66 7.89 -1.66
C GLU A 214 -24.46 8.69 -0.62
N PRO A 215 -25.62 8.17 -0.16
CA PRO A 215 -26.40 8.80 0.90
C PRO A 215 -25.60 9.01 2.20
N ALA A 216 -24.65 8.11 2.49
CA ALA A 216 -23.83 8.17 3.70
C ALA A 216 -22.89 9.40 3.75
N LEU A 217 -22.59 9.99 2.60
CA LEU A 217 -21.77 11.21 2.44
C LEU A 217 -22.63 12.43 2.06
N SER A 218 -23.95 12.29 2.05
CA SER A 218 -24.87 13.38 1.73
C SER A 218 -24.65 14.58 2.65
N GLY A 219 -24.61 15.78 2.06
CA GLY A 219 -24.33 17.04 2.76
C GLY A 219 -22.85 17.33 3.02
N LEU A 220 -21.93 16.41 2.68
CA LEU A 220 -20.49 16.64 2.80
C LEU A 220 -19.93 17.18 1.48
N SER A 221 -19.36 18.40 1.50
CA SER A 221 -18.71 18.92 0.29
C SER A 221 -17.47 18.10 -0.08
N PRO A 222 -17.15 17.95 -1.38
CA PRO A 222 -15.96 17.20 -1.81
C PRO A 222 -14.67 17.70 -1.17
N ALA A 223 -14.51 19.02 -1.01
CA ALA A 223 -13.35 19.62 -0.34
C ALA A 223 -13.26 19.22 1.15
N LYS A 224 -14.39 19.12 1.84
CA LYS A 224 -14.43 18.66 3.24
C LYS A 224 -14.13 17.16 3.34
N ALA A 225 -14.66 16.36 2.43
CA ALA A 225 -14.39 14.92 2.34
C ALA A 225 -12.90 14.65 2.13
N GLU A 226 -12.26 15.36 1.21
CA GLU A 226 -10.83 15.30 0.94
C GLU A 226 -10.01 15.66 2.19
N LYS A 227 -10.32 16.79 2.84
CA LYS A 227 -9.65 17.21 4.09
C LYS A 227 -9.78 16.18 5.21
N ASN A 228 -10.95 15.58 5.36
CA ASN A 228 -11.17 14.54 6.36
C ASN A 228 -10.41 13.25 6.02
N TYR A 229 -10.39 12.86 4.75
CA TYR A 229 -9.62 11.69 4.29
C TYR A 229 -8.12 11.87 4.56
N LEU A 230 -7.55 13.02 4.19
CA LEU A 230 -6.16 13.38 4.52
C LEU A 230 -5.89 13.27 6.02
N LYS A 231 -6.73 13.88 6.85
CA LYS A 231 -6.63 13.82 8.31
C LYS A 231 -6.66 12.38 8.84
N ALA A 232 -7.47 11.52 8.23
CA ALA A 232 -7.56 10.11 8.62
C ALA A 232 -6.27 9.35 8.26
N LEU A 233 -5.70 9.61 7.09
CA LEU A 233 -4.42 9.02 6.66
C LEU A 233 -3.27 9.49 7.53
N GLU A 234 -3.17 10.80 7.84
CA GLU A 234 -2.16 11.35 8.73
C GLU A 234 -2.19 10.71 10.11
N LYS A 235 -3.38 10.61 10.72
CA LYS A 235 -3.55 9.93 12.02
C LYS A 235 -3.19 8.44 11.94
N GLY A 236 -3.54 7.80 10.83
CA GLY A 236 -3.19 6.41 10.58
C GLY A 236 -1.67 6.21 10.48
N LEU A 237 -0.96 7.06 9.75
CA LEU A 237 0.50 6.99 9.61
C LEU A 237 1.19 7.17 10.95
N LEU A 238 0.78 8.18 11.75
CA LEU A 238 1.27 8.38 13.10
C LEU A 238 1.06 7.13 13.96
N LYS A 239 -0.12 6.53 13.90
CA LYS A 239 -0.42 5.27 14.61
C LYS A 239 0.45 4.11 14.16
N VAL A 240 0.78 3.99 12.87
CA VAL A 240 1.67 2.93 12.38
C VAL A 240 3.10 3.14 12.89
N MET A 241 3.63 4.36 12.78
CA MET A 241 4.97 4.71 13.25
C MET A 241 5.11 4.52 14.78
N SER A 242 4.08 4.90 15.53
CA SER A 242 4.11 4.86 16.99
C SER A 242 4.18 3.44 17.55
N LYS A 243 3.75 2.42 16.79
CA LYS A 243 3.88 0.99 17.17
C LYS A 243 5.33 0.55 17.36
N MET A 244 6.27 1.18 16.65
CA MET A 244 7.71 0.93 16.80
C MET A 244 8.40 2.02 17.64
N GLY A 245 7.63 2.98 18.19
CA GLY A 245 8.18 4.12 18.92
C GLY A 245 8.89 5.15 18.02
N ILE A 246 8.53 5.21 16.72
CA ILE A 246 9.13 6.17 15.78
C ILE A 246 8.35 7.48 15.81
N SER A 247 9.04 8.58 16.13
CA SER A 247 8.41 9.91 16.23
C SER A 247 8.35 10.68 14.91
N THR A 248 9.33 10.50 14.01
CA THR A 248 9.42 11.29 12.76
C THR A 248 9.27 10.43 11.51
N ILE A 249 8.53 10.92 10.52
CA ILE A 249 8.34 10.20 9.26
C ILE A 249 9.65 10.05 8.48
N GLN A 250 10.61 10.96 8.69
CA GLN A 250 11.93 10.91 8.07
C GLN A 250 12.72 9.69 8.52
N SER A 251 12.62 9.31 9.80
CA SER A 251 13.23 8.07 10.31
C SER A 251 12.46 6.82 9.88
N TYR A 252 11.18 6.95 9.56
CA TYR A 252 10.35 5.85 9.07
C TYR A 252 10.57 5.55 7.58
N HIS A 253 10.94 6.58 6.82
CA HIS A 253 11.20 6.53 5.38
C HIS A 253 12.36 5.58 5.07
N GLY A 254 12.11 4.56 4.25
CA GLY A 254 13.11 3.54 3.89
C GLY A 254 13.51 2.60 5.04
N ALA A 255 12.86 2.67 6.22
CA ALA A 255 13.25 1.87 7.38
C ALA A 255 12.78 0.41 7.33
N GLN A 256 11.91 0.03 6.39
CA GLN A 256 11.45 -1.34 6.18
C GLN A 256 10.93 -2.03 7.47
N ILE A 257 10.06 -1.36 8.22
CA ILE A 257 9.48 -1.87 9.49
C ILE A 257 8.37 -2.91 9.23
N TYR A 258 8.70 -3.93 8.45
CA TYR A 258 7.78 -4.95 7.98
C TYR A 258 8.44 -6.33 7.95
N GLU A 259 7.60 -7.37 8.02
CA GLU A 259 7.97 -8.74 7.68
C GLU A 259 7.13 -9.19 6.48
N ILE A 260 7.77 -9.79 5.49
CA ILE A 260 7.13 -10.28 4.27
C ILE A 260 6.75 -11.74 4.45
N LEU A 261 5.49 -12.06 4.15
CA LEU A 261 4.95 -13.41 4.24
C LEU A 261 4.38 -13.85 2.88
N GLY A 262 5.09 -14.73 2.19
CA GLY A 262 4.62 -15.34 0.95
C GLY A 262 5.08 -14.67 -0.35
N LEU A 263 6.17 -13.90 -0.33
CA LEU A 263 6.87 -13.49 -1.56
C LEU A 263 8.18 -14.27 -1.67
N SER A 264 8.60 -14.58 -2.89
CA SER A 264 9.86 -15.27 -3.18
C SER A 264 11.09 -14.42 -2.85
N ASP A 265 12.21 -15.09 -2.57
CA ASP A 265 13.49 -14.43 -2.30
C ASP A 265 13.96 -13.54 -3.45
N GLU A 266 13.64 -13.89 -4.69
CA GLU A 266 13.97 -13.11 -5.89
C GLU A 266 13.30 -11.72 -5.88
N VAL A 267 12.00 -11.68 -5.55
CA VAL A 267 11.25 -10.43 -5.43
C VAL A 267 11.78 -9.60 -4.26
N VAL A 268 12.05 -10.25 -3.12
CA VAL A 268 12.59 -9.59 -1.93
C VAL A 268 13.98 -9.03 -2.18
N SER A 269 14.89 -9.80 -2.79
CA SER A 269 16.26 -9.36 -3.05
C SER A 269 16.30 -8.20 -4.04
N ARG A 270 15.44 -8.20 -5.05
CA ARG A 270 15.42 -7.15 -6.09
C ARG A 270 14.73 -5.87 -5.62
N CYS A 271 13.57 -5.99 -4.98
CA CYS A 271 12.66 -4.87 -4.70
C CYS A 271 12.57 -4.47 -3.23
N PHE A 272 12.92 -5.34 -2.28
CA PHE A 272 12.72 -5.11 -0.84
C PHE A 272 13.94 -5.59 -0.04
N THR A 273 15.14 -5.29 -0.56
CA THR A 273 16.40 -5.83 -0.04
C THR A 273 16.56 -5.50 1.44
N GLY A 274 16.77 -6.52 2.28
CA GLY A 274 16.94 -6.38 3.74
C GLY A 274 15.70 -6.75 4.55
N THR A 275 14.53 -6.86 3.92
CA THR A 275 13.32 -7.28 4.62
C THR A 275 13.31 -8.78 4.90
N ILE A 276 12.92 -9.16 6.11
CA ILE A 276 12.78 -10.56 6.50
C ILE A 276 11.61 -11.18 5.73
N SER A 277 11.88 -12.28 5.02
CA SER A 277 10.86 -13.19 4.50
C SER A 277 11.23 -14.63 4.81
N ARG A 278 10.60 -15.22 5.83
CA ARG A 278 10.90 -16.60 6.26
C ARG A 278 10.17 -17.64 5.43
N ILE A 279 9.03 -17.26 4.89
CA ILE A 279 8.16 -18.11 4.08
C ILE A 279 8.14 -17.49 2.70
N GLY A 280 8.88 -18.12 1.80
CA GLY A 280 8.88 -17.78 0.38
C GLY A 280 7.49 -18.01 -0.24
N GLY A 281 7.35 -17.61 -1.51
CA GLY A 281 6.09 -17.84 -2.21
C GLY A 281 6.10 -17.21 -3.59
N MET A 282 5.29 -16.18 -3.78
CA MET A 282 5.02 -15.60 -5.08
C MET A 282 6.24 -14.90 -5.68
N GLY A 283 6.61 -15.30 -6.90
CA GLY A 283 7.60 -14.62 -7.74
C GLY A 283 7.00 -13.58 -8.69
N PHE A 284 7.84 -12.96 -9.52
CA PHE A 284 7.38 -11.95 -10.48
C PHE A 284 6.30 -12.47 -11.43
N ALA A 285 6.42 -13.72 -11.91
CA ALA A 285 5.39 -14.32 -12.77
C ALA A 285 4.03 -14.48 -12.08
N GLY A 286 4.02 -14.74 -10.77
CA GLY A 286 2.78 -14.83 -9.99
C GLY A 286 2.13 -13.45 -9.81
N ILE A 287 2.94 -12.44 -9.49
CA ILE A 287 2.47 -11.05 -9.36
C ILE A 287 1.95 -10.55 -10.71
N ASP A 288 2.67 -10.82 -11.81
CA ASP A 288 2.28 -10.47 -13.17
C ASP A 288 0.93 -11.07 -13.54
N ARG A 289 0.70 -12.35 -13.19
CA ARG A 289 -0.59 -13.00 -13.40
C ARG A 289 -1.72 -12.30 -12.64
N GLU A 290 -1.54 -11.98 -11.35
CA GLU A 290 -2.58 -11.27 -10.58
C GLU A 290 -2.88 -9.86 -11.14
N VAL A 291 -1.85 -9.16 -11.64
CA VAL A 291 -2.00 -7.85 -12.30
C VAL A 291 -2.80 -8.00 -13.60
N ARG A 292 -2.45 -8.98 -14.45
CA ARG A 292 -3.15 -9.28 -15.71
C ARG A 292 -4.61 -9.63 -15.48
N GLU A 293 -4.91 -10.53 -14.54
CA GLU A 293 -6.29 -10.93 -14.24
C GLU A 293 -7.14 -9.74 -13.78
N ARG A 294 -6.59 -8.89 -12.90
CA ARG A 294 -7.26 -7.68 -12.43
C ARG A 294 -7.46 -6.67 -13.56
N HIS A 295 -6.45 -6.46 -14.39
CA HIS A 295 -6.50 -5.57 -15.54
C HIS A 295 -7.53 -6.05 -16.57
N GLN A 296 -7.48 -7.33 -16.96
CA GLN A 296 -8.45 -7.97 -17.86
C GLN A 296 -9.87 -7.80 -17.33
N SER A 297 -10.12 -8.06 -16.04
CA SER A 297 -11.44 -7.91 -15.43
C SER A 297 -12.00 -6.48 -15.46
N ALA A 298 -11.13 -5.47 -15.56
CA ALA A 298 -11.53 -4.07 -15.63
C ALA A 298 -11.87 -3.62 -17.06
N TRP A 299 -11.25 -4.23 -18.08
CA TRP A 299 -11.45 -3.89 -19.50
C TRP A 299 -12.44 -4.79 -20.22
N GLU A 300 -12.63 -6.02 -19.76
CA GLU A 300 -13.70 -6.88 -20.23
C GLU A 300 -15.05 -6.32 -19.78
N SER A 301 -16.04 -6.31 -20.69
CA SER A 301 -17.40 -5.92 -20.38
C SER A 301 -17.88 -6.67 -19.15
N ASN A 302 -18.07 -5.94 -18.05
CA ASN A 302 -18.39 -6.45 -16.72
C ASN A 302 -19.34 -7.66 -16.80
N PRO A 303 -18.93 -8.87 -16.38
CA PRO A 303 -19.76 -10.08 -16.51
C PRO A 303 -21.12 -9.96 -15.80
N SER A 304 -21.23 -9.04 -14.84
CA SER A 304 -22.47 -8.75 -14.12
C SER A 304 -23.40 -7.77 -14.84
N GLY A 305 -22.96 -7.08 -15.89
CA GLY A 305 -23.72 -6.07 -16.62
C GLY A 305 -24.08 -4.80 -15.83
N THR A 306 -23.71 -4.71 -14.54
CA THR A 306 -24.14 -3.62 -13.63
C THR A 306 -23.19 -2.43 -13.55
N GLY A 307 -21.95 -2.56 -14.03
CA GLY A 307 -20.92 -1.52 -13.87
C GLY A 307 -20.43 -1.33 -12.43
N LEU A 308 -20.83 -2.19 -11.48
CA LEU A 308 -20.45 -2.10 -10.07
C LEU A 308 -19.22 -2.95 -9.72
N LEU A 309 -18.50 -2.53 -8.67
CA LEU A 309 -17.43 -3.32 -8.06
C LEU A 309 -18.00 -4.56 -7.35
N PRO A 310 -17.24 -5.66 -7.25
CA PRO A 310 -17.62 -6.80 -6.41
C PRO A 310 -17.86 -6.38 -4.96
N VAL A 311 -18.84 -7.01 -4.30
CA VAL A 311 -19.20 -6.75 -2.88
C VAL A 311 -18.00 -6.91 -1.93
N GLY A 312 -16.98 -7.66 -2.34
CA GLY A 312 -15.82 -7.98 -1.51
C GLY A 312 -16.17 -9.08 -0.51
N GLY A 313 -15.71 -8.90 0.73
CA GLY A 313 -15.89 -9.87 1.81
C GLY A 313 -14.56 -10.25 2.46
N VAL A 314 -13.66 -9.27 2.62
CA VAL A 314 -12.40 -9.42 3.37
C VAL A 314 -12.61 -9.13 4.85
N TYR A 315 -13.37 -8.08 5.17
CA TYR A 315 -13.65 -7.67 6.56
C TYR A 315 -14.84 -8.39 7.20
N GLN A 316 -15.72 -8.98 6.38
CA GLN A 316 -16.93 -9.66 6.83
C GLN A 316 -17.26 -10.77 5.86
N TRP A 317 -17.63 -11.93 6.39
CA TRP A 317 -18.07 -13.05 5.56
C TRP A 317 -19.22 -12.67 4.64
N ARG A 318 -19.06 -12.99 3.36
CA ARG A 318 -20.08 -12.89 2.32
C ARG A 318 -20.08 -14.19 1.54
N ARG A 319 -21.24 -14.63 1.05
CA ARG A 319 -21.37 -15.91 0.33
C ARG A 319 -20.49 -16.02 -0.93
N LYS A 320 -20.24 -14.90 -1.62
CA LYS A 320 -19.31 -14.81 -2.77
C LYS A 320 -18.00 -14.08 -2.41
N GLY A 321 -17.74 -13.91 -1.10
CA GLY A 321 -16.63 -13.15 -0.54
C GLY A 321 -15.34 -13.96 -0.43
N GLU A 322 -14.38 -13.42 0.30
CA GLU A 322 -13.18 -14.19 0.68
C GLU A 322 -13.61 -15.39 1.53
N ALA A 323 -12.78 -16.43 1.58
CA ALA A 323 -12.97 -17.48 2.56
C ALA A 323 -12.81 -16.92 3.98
N HIS A 324 -13.58 -17.45 4.93
CA HIS A 324 -13.43 -17.16 6.35
C HIS A 324 -13.47 -18.48 7.12
N LEU A 325 -12.56 -18.64 8.09
CA LEU A 325 -12.53 -19.79 8.98
C LEU A 325 -13.84 -19.90 9.79
N LEU A 326 -14.38 -18.75 10.22
CA LEU A 326 -15.66 -18.69 10.90
C LEU A 326 -16.75 -18.31 9.90
N ASN A 327 -17.62 -19.27 9.59
CA ASN A 327 -18.74 -19.07 8.69
C ASN A 327 -20.05 -19.49 9.36
N PRO A 328 -21.22 -19.07 8.83
CA PRO A 328 -22.50 -19.35 9.46
C PRO A 328 -22.76 -20.85 9.72
N LYS A 329 -22.24 -21.73 8.85
CA LYS A 329 -22.39 -23.19 8.99
C LYS A 329 -21.59 -23.70 10.18
N THR A 330 -20.32 -23.34 10.29
CA THR A 330 -19.46 -23.81 11.39
C THR A 330 -19.91 -23.24 12.74
N ILE A 331 -20.30 -21.97 12.79
CA ILE A 331 -20.85 -21.35 14.00
C ILE A 331 -22.14 -22.06 14.44
N HIS A 332 -23.05 -22.35 13.51
CA HIS A 332 -24.31 -23.02 13.83
C HIS A 332 -24.08 -24.44 14.38
N LEU A 333 -23.21 -25.23 13.75
CA LEU A 333 -22.88 -26.58 14.20
C LEU A 333 -22.28 -26.57 15.60
N LEU A 334 -21.33 -25.67 15.87
CA LEU A 334 -20.72 -25.54 17.20
C LEU A 334 -21.77 -25.16 18.26
N GLN A 335 -22.57 -24.13 18.02
CA GLN A 335 -23.63 -23.70 18.96
C GLN A 335 -24.63 -24.81 19.25
N LYS A 336 -25.05 -25.55 18.22
CA LYS A 336 -26.02 -26.65 18.35
C LYS A 336 -25.42 -27.84 19.12
N SER A 337 -24.16 -28.20 18.85
CA SER A 337 -23.48 -29.29 19.54
C SER A 337 -23.37 -29.04 21.05
N THR A 338 -22.95 -27.83 21.45
CA THR A 338 -22.81 -27.45 22.85
C THR A 338 -24.16 -27.34 23.56
N ARG A 339 -25.18 -26.75 22.91
CA ARG A 339 -26.51 -26.60 23.52
C ARG A 339 -27.21 -27.93 23.76
N LEU A 340 -27.03 -28.90 22.86
CA LEU A 340 -27.66 -30.22 22.95
C LEU A 340 -26.79 -31.27 23.66
N GLY A 341 -25.54 -30.94 24.02
CA GLY A 341 -24.59 -31.91 24.59
C GLY A 341 -24.27 -33.08 23.65
N ARG A 342 -24.32 -32.84 22.33
CA ARG A 342 -24.25 -33.89 21.30
C ARG A 342 -22.88 -33.93 20.63
N TYR A 343 -22.10 -34.96 20.97
CA TYR A 343 -20.76 -35.15 20.43
C TYR A 343 -20.74 -35.46 18.93
N ASP A 344 -21.78 -36.11 18.41
CA ASP A 344 -21.92 -36.38 16.98
C ASP A 344 -21.99 -35.09 16.15
N LEU A 345 -22.74 -34.08 16.61
CA LEU A 345 -22.78 -32.76 15.99
C LEU A 345 -21.46 -32.01 16.12
N TYR A 346 -20.70 -32.25 17.20
CA TYR A 346 -19.34 -31.70 17.31
C TYR A 346 -18.39 -32.33 16.29
N ARG A 347 -18.51 -33.63 16.01
CA ARG A 347 -17.72 -34.28 14.94
C ARG A 347 -18.06 -33.71 13.56
N GLU A 348 -19.33 -33.43 13.28
CA GLU A 348 -19.72 -32.73 12.05
C GLU A 348 -19.12 -31.32 11.96
N TYR A 349 -19.06 -30.59 13.07
CA TYR A 349 -18.37 -29.30 13.15
C TYR A 349 -16.87 -29.44 12.85
N ALA A 350 -16.19 -30.37 13.53
CA ALA A 350 -14.76 -30.61 13.37
C ALA A 350 -14.44 -30.98 11.92
N GLN A 351 -15.19 -31.93 11.35
CA GLN A 351 -15.06 -32.30 9.94
C GLN A 351 -15.30 -31.11 9.01
N ALA A 352 -16.30 -30.25 9.26
CA ALA A 352 -16.55 -29.07 8.44
C ALA A 352 -15.45 -28.00 8.54
N ILE A 353 -14.66 -27.98 9.62
CA ILE A 353 -13.47 -27.12 9.77
C ILE A 353 -12.27 -27.78 9.07
N ASP A 354 -12.07 -29.08 9.24
CA ASP A 354 -10.97 -29.81 8.63
C ASP A 354 -11.11 -29.89 7.10
N GLU A 355 -12.33 -30.06 6.58
CA GLU A 355 -12.61 -30.00 5.15
C GLU A 355 -12.34 -28.61 4.56
N GLN A 356 -12.48 -27.53 5.35
CA GLN A 356 -12.04 -26.21 4.92
C GLN A 356 -10.53 -26.14 4.72
N MET A 357 -9.73 -27.00 5.38
CA MET A 357 -8.29 -27.07 5.14
C MET A 357 -7.93 -27.59 3.75
N ALA A 358 -8.87 -28.19 3.01
CA ALA A 358 -8.67 -28.48 1.58
C ALA A 358 -8.45 -27.18 0.76
N GLN A 359 -8.91 -26.03 1.27
CA GLN A 359 -8.50 -24.70 0.84
C GLN A 359 -7.78 -24.00 2.00
N PRO A 360 -6.46 -24.15 2.13
CA PRO A 360 -5.75 -23.75 3.35
C PRO A 360 -5.96 -22.25 3.64
N ILE A 361 -6.50 -21.95 4.82
CA ILE A 361 -6.68 -20.57 5.29
C ILE A 361 -5.46 -20.15 6.14
N THR A 362 -4.91 -21.10 6.89
CA THR A 362 -3.76 -20.92 7.79
C THR A 362 -2.57 -21.76 7.34
N LEU A 363 -1.39 -21.50 7.89
CA LEU A 363 -0.17 -22.28 7.61
C LEU A 363 -0.16 -23.67 8.25
N ARG A 364 -0.92 -23.86 9.32
CA ARG A 364 -1.04 -25.13 10.06
C ARG A 364 -2.01 -26.08 9.38
#